data_AF-A0A6G6WV67-F1
#
_entry.id   AF-A0A6G6WV67-F1
#
_cell.length_a   1.000
_cell.length_b   1.000
_cell.length_c   1.000
_cell.angle_alpha   90.00
_cell.angle_beta   90.00
_cell.angle_gamma   90.00
#
_symmetry.space_group_name_H-M   'P 1'
#
loop_
_entity.id
_entity.type
_entity.pdbx_description
1 polymer ?
#
loop_
_entity_poly.entity_id
_entity_poly.type
_entity_poly.pdbx_seq_one_letter_code
_entity_poly.pdbx_strand_id
1 'polypeptide(L)'
;MKTFLVASMLVASISFAPLAMATMSQADCQATWKKADVNSDGKMDGKEAKPFIDAMNVAKEKPMDSQGKSLQSGEFLKSCQAGTFDSVKL
;
A
#
# COMPACT_ATOMS: atom_id res chain seq x y z
N MET A 1 -15.82 -5.63 -62.70
CA MET A 1 -14.58 -5.12 -62.09
C MET A 1 -14.89 -4.85 -60.63
N LYS A 2 -14.17 -5.50 -59.73
CA LYS A 2 -14.35 -5.50 -58.27
C LYS A 2 -13.33 -4.55 -57.67
N THR A 3 -13.76 -3.66 -56.78
CA THR A 3 -13.16 -3.39 -55.44
C THR A 3 -13.87 -2.18 -54.82
N PHE A 4 -14.60 -2.41 -53.72
CA PHE A 4 -14.98 -1.34 -52.80
C PHE A 4 -13.98 -1.35 -51.64
N LEU A 5 -13.40 -0.18 -51.38
CA LEU A 5 -12.47 0.10 -50.30
C LEU A 5 -13.21 0.02 -48.96
N VAL A 6 -12.81 -0.90 -48.08
CA VAL A 6 -13.30 -0.95 -46.69
C VAL A 6 -12.27 -0.28 -45.80
N ALA A 7 -12.70 0.82 -45.18
CA ALA A 7 -11.93 1.67 -44.29
C ALA A 7 -11.48 0.90 -43.04
N SER A 8 -10.21 1.09 -42.69
CA SER A 8 -9.56 0.52 -41.51
C SER A 8 -10.02 1.28 -40.25
N MET A 9 -10.72 0.61 -39.33
CA MET A 9 -10.94 1.10 -37.97
C MET A 9 -9.93 0.42 -37.04
N LEU A 10 -8.81 1.10 -36.78
CA LEU A 10 -7.90 0.74 -35.71
C LEU A 10 -8.55 1.10 -34.38
N VAL A 11 -9.15 0.11 -33.71
CA VAL A 11 -9.54 0.22 -32.31
C VAL A 11 -8.27 0.13 -31.47
N ALA A 12 -7.71 1.28 -31.09
CA ALA A 12 -6.63 1.35 -30.12
C ALA A 12 -7.19 0.97 -28.74
N SER A 13 -7.11 -0.31 -28.40
CA SER A 13 -7.30 -0.81 -27.05
C SER A 13 -6.22 -0.21 -26.15
N ILE A 14 -6.58 0.84 -25.41
CA ILE A 14 -5.76 1.38 -24.33
C ILE A 14 -5.78 0.32 -23.22
N SER A 15 -4.76 -0.53 -23.20
CA SER A 15 -4.50 -1.42 -22.08
C SER A 15 -4.13 -0.54 -20.88
N PHE A 16 -5.07 -0.35 -19.96
CA PHE A 16 -4.75 0.14 -18.62
C PHE A 16 -3.94 -0.94 -17.91
N ALA A 17 -2.62 -0.94 -18.12
CA ALA A 17 -1.73 -1.63 -17.20
C ALA A 17 -1.93 -0.97 -15.82
N PRO A 18 -2.20 -1.75 -14.75
CA PRO A 18 -2.21 -1.17 -13.42
C PRO A 18 -0.83 -0.54 -13.20
N LEU A 19 -0.81 0.75 -12.86
CA LEU A 19 0.39 1.42 -12.36
C LEU A 19 0.80 0.64 -11.12
N ALA A 20 1.79 -0.25 -11.26
CA ALA A 20 2.43 -0.88 -10.12
C ALA A 20 3.14 0.25 -9.38
N MET A 21 2.47 0.82 -8.37
CA MET A 21 3.12 1.69 -7.40
C MET A 21 4.24 0.86 -6.77
N ALA A 22 5.45 1.42 -6.75
CA ALA A 22 6.60 0.73 -6.18
C ALA A 22 6.33 0.53 -4.68
N THR A 23 6.05 -0.72 -4.31
CA THR A 23 5.86 -1.09 -2.91
C THR A 23 7.20 -1.06 -2.18
N MET A 24 7.18 -0.67 -0.91
CA MET A 24 8.39 -0.69 -0.09
C MET A 24 9.03 -2.09 -0.03
N SER A 25 10.36 -2.12 -0.07
CA SER A 25 11.10 -3.38 0.13
C SER A 25 10.96 -3.86 1.58
N GLN A 26 11.22 -5.15 1.83
CA GLN A 26 11.24 -5.68 3.19
C GLN A 26 12.20 -4.91 4.12
N ALA A 27 13.37 -4.50 3.61
CA ALA A 27 14.34 -3.73 4.36
C ALA A 27 13.82 -2.33 4.72
N ASP A 28 13.16 -1.65 3.77
CA ASP A 28 12.56 -0.33 4.01
C ASP A 28 11.40 -0.41 5.00
N CYS A 29 10.59 -1.47 4.91
CA CYS A 29 9.53 -1.75 5.89
C CYS A 29 10.10 -1.95 7.29
N GLN A 30 11.21 -2.69 7.44
CA GLN A 30 11.86 -2.86 8.73
C GLN A 30 12.46 -1.56 9.27
N ALA A 31 13.08 -0.74 8.40
CA ALA A 31 13.62 0.55 8.79
C ALA A 31 12.50 1.51 9.24
N THR A 32 11.38 1.50 8.53
CA THR A 32 10.20 2.31 8.86
C THR A 32 9.57 1.86 10.17
N TRP A 33 9.47 0.54 10.41
CA TRP A 33 9.04 0.00 11.71
C TRP A 33 9.91 0.55 12.84
N LYS A 34 11.24 0.39 12.74
CA LYS A 34 12.18 0.84 13.77
C LYS A 34 12.14 2.35 14.01
N LYS A 35 11.82 3.14 12.99
CA LYS A 35 11.69 4.59 13.12
C LYS A 35 10.39 4.98 13.83
N ALA A 36 9.30 4.25 13.58
CA ALA A 36 7.98 4.57 14.11
C ALA A 36 7.68 3.96 15.47
N ASP A 37 8.27 2.82 15.81
CA ASP A 37 8.25 2.19 17.14
C ASP A 37 9.30 2.90 18.02
N VAL A 38 9.00 4.15 18.38
CA VAL A 38 9.96 5.10 18.98
C VAL A 38 10.40 4.62 20.35
N ASN A 39 9.48 4.02 21.12
CA ASN A 39 9.79 3.46 22.43
C ASN A 39 10.37 2.03 22.35
N SER A 40 10.39 1.40 21.16
CA SER A 40 10.92 0.06 20.91
C SER A 40 10.28 -1.02 21.79
N ASP A 41 8.98 -0.90 22.07
CA ASP A 41 8.24 -1.86 22.88
C ASP A 41 7.64 -3.02 22.05
N GLY A 42 7.85 -3.01 20.73
CA GLY A 42 7.43 -4.07 19.82
C GLY A 42 5.98 -3.92 19.33
N LYS A 43 5.31 -2.82 19.67
CA LYS A 43 4.02 -2.42 19.11
C LYS A 43 4.04 -0.92 18.80
N MET A 44 3.20 -0.50 17.88
CA MET A 44 2.85 0.91 17.73
C MET A 44 1.46 1.09 18.29
N ASP A 45 1.26 2.09 19.15
CA ASP A 45 -0.05 2.52 19.58
C ASP A 45 -0.14 4.06 19.65
N GLY A 46 -1.33 4.58 19.95
CA GLY A 46 -1.52 6.01 20.15
C GLY A 46 -1.01 6.87 18.99
N LYS A 47 0.05 7.66 19.24
CA LYS A 47 0.63 8.57 18.25
C LYS A 47 1.52 7.86 17.22
N GLU A 48 2.16 6.76 17.60
CA GLU A 48 3.04 5.98 16.71
C GLU A 48 2.21 5.27 15.65
N ALA A 49 1.08 4.67 16.05
CA ALA A 49 0.22 3.92 15.15
C ALA A 49 -0.65 4.81 14.26
N LYS A 50 -0.98 6.03 14.71
CA LYS A 50 -1.94 6.90 14.02
C LYS A 50 -1.70 7.04 12.50
N PRO A 51 -0.50 7.41 12.01
CA PRO A 51 -0.30 7.60 10.57
C PRO A 51 -0.51 6.30 9.77
N PHE A 52 -0.19 5.15 10.36
CA PHE A 52 -0.37 3.85 9.71
C PHE A 52 -1.81 3.38 9.75
N ILE A 53 -2.51 3.57 10.86
CA ILE A 53 -3.94 3.27 10.97
C ILE A 53 -4.74 4.14 9.99
N ASP A 54 -4.39 5.42 9.84
CA ASP A 54 -5.01 6.29 8.84
C ASP A 54 -4.82 5.73 7.41
N ALA A 55 -3.62 5.24 7.08
CA ALA A 55 -3.34 4.60 5.79
C ALA A 55 -4.09 3.28 5.60
N MET A 56 -4.17 2.43 6.63
CA MET A 56 -4.98 1.20 6.60
C MET A 56 -6.46 1.52 6.36
N ASN A 57 -7.00 2.56 7.00
CA ASN A 57 -8.38 2.98 6.81
C ASN A 57 -8.65 3.40 5.35
N VAL A 58 -7.71 4.11 4.71
CA VAL A 58 -7.80 4.46 3.28
C VAL A 58 -7.76 3.19 2.41
N ALA A 59 -6.91 2.23 2.76
CA ALA A 59 -6.82 0.93 2.11
C ALA A 59 -8.00 -0.02 2.44
N LYS A 60 -8.93 0.40 3.32
CA LYS A 60 -10.03 -0.43 3.87
C LYS A 60 -9.53 -1.69 4.60
N GLU A 61 -8.32 -1.66 5.11
CA GLU A 61 -7.76 -2.64 6.04
C GLU A 61 -8.09 -2.25 7.49
N LYS A 62 -7.95 -3.19 8.42
CA LYS A 62 -8.11 -2.94 9.86
C LYS A 62 -6.98 -3.60 10.63
N PRO A 63 -6.50 -2.95 11.70
CA PRO A 63 -5.57 -3.59 12.62
C PRO A 63 -6.13 -4.91 13.18
N MET A 64 -5.27 -5.88 13.46
CA MET A 64 -5.67 -7.16 14.05
C MET A 64 -6.09 -7.04 15.53
N ASP A 65 -5.69 -5.97 16.21
CA ASP A 65 -6.10 -5.74 17.58
C ASP A 65 -7.63 -5.50 17.68
N SER A 66 -8.23 -5.91 18.80
CA SER A 66 -9.69 -5.87 18.96
C SER A 66 -10.28 -4.45 19.01
N GLN A 67 -9.45 -3.43 19.24
CA GLN A 67 -9.85 -2.03 19.31
C GLN A 67 -9.54 -1.25 18.02
N GLY A 68 -8.75 -1.82 17.10
CA GLY A 68 -8.29 -1.17 15.87
C GLY A 68 -7.37 0.03 16.12
N LYS A 69 -6.53 -0.03 17.16
CA LYS A 69 -5.72 1.09 17.68
C LYS A 69 -4.22 0.81 17.80
N SER A 70 -3.79 -0.42 17.60
CA SER A 70 -2.39 -0.80 17.70
C SER A 70 -1.97 -1.72 16.56
N LEU A 71 -0.69 -1.64 16.22
CA LEU A 71 -0.07 -2.51 15.22
C LEU A 71 1.09 -3.25 15.84
N GLN A 72 1.15 -4.55 15.59
CA GLN A 72 2.33 -5.35 15.91
C GLN A 72 3.25 -5.46 14.69
N SER A 73 4.53 -5.69 14.92
CA SER A 73 5.55 -5.72 13.86
C SER A 73 5.20 -6.65 12.70
N GLY A 74 4.71 -7.87 12.98
CA GLY A 74 4.38 -8.84 11.94
C GLY A 74 3.25 -8.37 11.00
N GLU A 75 2.21 -7.79 11.57
CA GLU A 75 1.09 -7.21 10.81
C GLU A 75 1.56 -5.99 10.00
N PHE A 76 2.29 -5.08 10.67
CA PHE A 76 2.84 -3.91 10.02
C PHE A 76 3.67 -4.28 8.80
N LEU A 77 4.61 -5.23 8.94
CA LEU A 77 5.50 -5.63 7.84
C LEU A 77 4.73 -6.25 6.68
N LYS A 78 3.60 -6.91 6.96
CA LYS A 78 2.73 -7.48 5.93
C LYS A 78 2.01 -6.39 5.14
N SER A 79 1.33 -5.45 5.82
CA SER A 79 0.66 -4.33 5.14
C SER A 79 1.66 -3.40 4.45
N CYS A 80 2.83 -3.18 5.03
CA CYS A 80 3.91 -2.40 4.41
C CYS A 80 4.36 -2.99 3.07
N GLN A 81 4.65 -4.30 3.03
CA GLN A 81 5.07 -4.97 1.79
C GLN A 81 3.95 -5.05 0.75
N ALA A 82 2.69 -4.96 1.18
CA ALA A 82 1.54 -4.83 0.31
C ALA A 82 1.35 -3.41 -0.26
N GLY A 83 2.18 -2.44 0.16
CA GLY A 83 2.13 -1.05 -0.29
C GLY A 83 1.17 -0.16 0.50
N THR A 84 0.53 -0.67 1.55
CA THR A 84 -0.44 0.09 2.37
C THR A 84 0.18 1.37 2.95
N PHE A 85 1.50 1.38 3.15
CA PHE A 85 2.22 2.48 3.82
C PHE A 85 3.10 3.33 2.89
N ASP A 86 3.04 3.14 1.56
CA ASP A 86 3.91 3.86 0.61
C ASP A 86 3.71 5.39 0.65
N SER A 87 2.56 5.85 1.14
CA SER A 87 2.23 7.27 1.29
C SER A 87 2.50 7.84 2.69
N VAL A 88 2.85 7.00 3.67
CA VAL A 88 3.07 7.41 5.06
C VAL A 88 4.43 8.09 5.18
N LYS A 89 4.43 9.31 5.74
CA LYS A 89 5.65 10.07 6.05
C LYS A 89 5.85 10.14 7.56
N LEU A 90 7.03 9.69 8.01
CA LEU A 90 7.47 9.68 9.41
C LEU A 90 8.38 10.85 9.74
#